data_AF-A0A6M2CTW9-F1
#
_entry.id   AF-A0A6M2CTW9-F1
#
_cell.length_a   1.000
_cell.length_b   1.000
_cell.length_c   1.000
_cell.angle_alpha   90.00
_cell.angle_beta   90.00
_cell.angle_gamma   90.00
#
_symmetry.space_group_name_H-M   'P 1'
#
loop_
_entity.id
_entity.type
_entity.pdbx_description
1 polymer ?
#
loop_
_entity_poly.entity_id
_entity_poly.type
_entity_poly.pdbx_seq_one_letter_code
_entity_poly.pdbx_strand_id
1 'polypeptide(L)'
;LVPKLQSLVLTHTLLSSWEQVAQITRQLPHLSALHLSKNILEIPKDPAALRDSFRSIRQMVLRGVGYSWDQALQCAEMWPWVEDLVLSPNGISVLRQPPDTLFQQLECLALQDNPISSWETVCRLGHLPRLKSLSLADCDLTSVSFPETPPGQKTPLFVHLVTLNLHNNRLEEWVSIAELNKLASLEDLIVKGNPVTVREKRHITRCLIVSHLGKLQLLDRMAVTRDERREAGIFYVNRFFPLWVQCGGTAEGGTPSPEFVREHPRFLSLLKTYGAPETVPDGKMPSLNKKVITIEIHAPQEPDRGPIRKRLPLSMSVEKLKALVTQLFPRKGSRFCLSLASHEEGKESVLDKERLDLSFYDITDGSRIYVRW
;
A
#
# COMPACT_ATOMS: atom_id res chain seq x y z
N LEU A 1 -15.99 29.32 -33.50
CA LEU A 1 -15.72 27.95 -32.99
C LEU A 1 -14.23 27.84 -32.70
N VAL A 2 -13.85 27.08 -31.67
CA VAL A 2 -12.48 27.01 -31.13
C VAL A 2 -11.81 25.72 -31.65
N PRO A 3 -11.26 25.71 -32.89
CA PRO A 3 -10.91 24.46 -33.57
C PRO A 3 -9.78 23.68 -32.90
N LYS A 4 -8.98 24.34 -32.05
CA LYS A 4 -7.84 23.72 -31.35
C LYS A 4 -8.19 23.22 -29.94
N LEU A 5 -9.47 23.25 -29.54
CA LEU A 5 -9.87 22.82 -28.22
C LEU A 5 -9.65 21.30 -28.04
N GLN A 6 -8.89 20.92 -27.02
CA GLN A 6 -8.54 19.53 -26.71
C GLN A 6 -9.27 18.96 -25.49
N SER A 7 -9.70 19.82 -24.57
CA SER A 7 -10.44 19.42 -23.36
C SER A 7 -11.70 20.27 -23.23
N LEU A 8 -12.81 19.62 -22.93
CA LEU A 8 -14.10 20.26 -22.74
C LEU A 8 -14.75 19.76 -21.45
N VAL A 9 -15.06 20.72 -20.57
CA VAL A 9 -15.72 20.47 -19.30
C VAL A 9 -17.16 20.95 -19.36
N LEU A 10 -18.09 20.02 -19.28
CA LEU A 10 -19.53 20.22 -19.27
C LEU A 10 -20.12 19.62 -17.99
N THR A 11 -19.45 19.86 -16.86
CA THR A 11 -19.89 19.32 -15.56
C THR A 11 -21.10 20.09 -15.05
N HIS A 12 -22.12 19.38 -14.58
CA HIS A 12 -23.32 19.94 -13.97
C HIS A 12 -24.03 20.95 -14.90
N THR A 13 -24.32 20.51 -16.11
CA THR A 13 -25.07 21.27 -17.11
C THR A 13 -26.49 20.70 -17.27
N LEU A 14 -27.30 21.29 -18.14
CA LEU A 14 -28.65 20.80 -18.46
C LEU A 14 -28.66 19.74 -19.57
N LEU A 15 -27.50 19.16 -19.91
CA LEU A 15 -27.41 18.09 -20.90
C LEU A 15 -28.12 16.86 -20.36
N SER A 16 -29.10 16.37 -21.11
CA SER A 16 -29.94 15.25 -20.73
C SER A 16 -29.78 14.03 -21.64
N SER A 17 -29.06 14.12 -22.76
CA SER A 17 -28.88 13.00 -23.68
C SER A 17 -27.52 13.00 -24.37
N TRP A 18 -27.06 11.80 -24.77
CA TRP A 18 -25.81 11.64 -25.51
C TRP A 18 -25.86 12.21 -26.94
N GLU A 19 -27.05 12.35 -27.54
CA GLU A 19 -27.22 13.00 -28.84
C GLU A 19 -26.88 14.49 -28.77
N GLN A 20 -27.27 15.19 -27.69
CA GLN A 20 -26.89 16.58 -27.45
C GLN A 20 -25.36 16.71 -27.31
N VAL A 21 -24.75 15.81 -26.55
CA VAL A 21 -23.29 15.75 -26.41
C VAL A 21 -22.63 15.51 -27.77
N ALA A 22 -23.15 14.57 -28.56
CA ALA A 22 -22.64 14.24 -29.90
C ALA A 22 -22.71 15.44 -30.87
N GLN A 23 -23.77 16.26 -30.80
CA GLN A 23 -23.87 17.49 -31.61
C GLN A 23 -22.76 18.50 -31.27
N ILE A 24 -22.33 18.55 -30.00
CA ILE A 24 -21.22 19.41 -29.56
C ILE A 24 -19.88 18.83 -30.03
N THR A 25 -19.62 17.54 -29.77
CA THR A 25 -18.32 16.92 -30.07
C THR A 25 -18.03 16.82 -31.57
N ARG A 26 -19.06 16.65 -32.41
CA ARG A 26 -18.91 16.68 -33.89
C ARG A 26 -18.28 17.97 -34.41
N GLN A 27 -18.47 19.09 -33.71
CA GLN A 27 -17.92 20.39 -34.10
C GLN A 27 -16.48 20.61 -33.59
N LEU A 28 -15.94 19.67 -32.82
CA LEU A 28 -14.65 19.77 -32.13
C LEU A 28 -13.74 18.59 -32.51
N PRO A 29 -13.18 18.57 -33.74
CA PRO A 29 -12.47 17.40 -34.28
C PRO A 29 -11.16 17.04 -33.53
N HIS A 30 -10.62 17.97 -32.73
CA HIS A 30 -9.41 17.78 -31.93
C HIS A 30 -9.69 17.54 -30.44
N LEU A 31 -10.96 17.42 -30.05
CA LEU A 31 -11.33 17.17 -28.66
C LEU A 31 -10.91 15.76 -28.26
N SER A 32 -10.07 15.65 -27.23
CA SER A 32 -9.55 14.37 -26.71
C SER A 32 -10.03 14.08 -25.29
N ALA A 33 -10.35 15.10 -24.50
CA ALA A 33 -10.84 14.94 -23.12
C ALA A 33 -12.24 15.53 -22.95
N LEU A 34 -13.16 14.75 -22.43
CA LEU A 34 -14.55 15.13 -22.22
C LEU A 34 -15.01 14.85 -20.79
N HIS A 35 -15.44 15.89 -20.09
CA HIS A 35 -15.93 15.78 -18.71
C HIS A 35 -17.43 16.11 -18.66
N LEU A 36 -18.24 15.10 -18.33
CA LEU A 36 -19.70 15.17 -18.30
C LEU A 36 -20.27 14.88 -16.91
N SER A 37 -19.46 15.13 -15.88
CA SER A 37 -19.81 14.80 -14.50
C SER A 37 -21.07 15.53 -14.04
N LYS A 38 -21.88 14.90 -13.18
CA LYS A 38 -23.11 15.47 -12.60
C LYS A 38 -24.17 15.89 -13.62
N ASN A 39 -24.19 15.27 -14.80
CA ASN A 39 -25.33 15.34 -15.73
C ASN A 39 -26.15 14.04 -15.62
N ILE A 40 -27.44 14.12 -15.93
CA ILE A 40 -28.35 12.95 -16.00
C ILE A 40 -28.55 12.64 -17.48
N LEU A 41 -27.64 11.85 -18.05
CA LEU A 41 -27.64 11.55 -19.48
C LEU A 41 -28.43 10.27 -19.75
N GLU A 42 -29.51 10.37 -20.51
CA GLU A 42 -30.26 9.22 -21.00
C GLU A 42 -29.39 8.37 -21.93
N ILE A 43 -29.46 7.05 -21.77
CA ILE A 43 -28.69 6.11 -22.58
C ILE A 43 -29.34 6.02 -23.96
N PRO A 44 -28.56 6.21 -25.05
CA PRO A 44 -29.11 6.16 -26.39
C PRO A 44 -29.59 4.75 -26.74
N LYS A 45 -30.66 4.67 -27.55
CA LYS A 45 -31.21 3.39 -28.04
C LYS A 45 -30.21 2.65 -28.94
N ASP A 46 -29.44 3.40 -29.72
CA ASP A 46 -28.36 2.89 -30.57
C ASP A 46 -27.07 3.67 -30.27
N PRO A 47 -26.29 3.24 -29.27
CA PRO A 47 -25.01 3.86 -28.94
C PRO A 47 -24.02 3.82 -30.11
N ALA A 48 -24.02 2.75 -30.91
CA ALA A 48 -23.08 2.59 -32.01
C ALA A 48 -23.26 3.67 -33.10
N ALA A 49 -24.49 4.15 -33.33
CA ALA A 49 -24.77 5.24 -34.27
C ALA A 49 -24.10 6.57 -33.89
N LEU A 50 -23.74 6.78 -32.62
CA LEU A 50 -23.08 8.00 -32.17
C LEU A 50 -21.55 7.93 -32.23
N ARG A 51 -20.97 6.76 -32.57
CA ARG A 51 -19.53 6.47 -32.50
C ARG A 51 -18.64 7.50 -33.20
N ASP A 52 -19.02 7.92 -34.41
CA ASP A 52 -18.23 8.89 -35.18
C ASP A 52 -18.08 10.25 -34.48
N SER A 53 -19.06 10.59 -33.63
CA SER A 53 -19.09 11.85 -32.87
C SER A 53 -18.04 11.88 -31.76
N PHE A 54 -17.54 10.71 -31.33
CA PHE A 54 -16.61 10.57 -30.21
C PHE A 54 -15.26 9.97 -30.63
N ARG A 55 -14.97 9.90 -31.92
CA ARG A 55 -13.78 9.22 -32.46
C ARG A 55 -12.42 9.77 -31.97
N SER A 56 -12.38 11.04 -31.60
CA SER A 56 -11.18 11.71 -31.10
C SER A 56 -11.02 11.61 -29.58
N ILE A 57 -12.07 11.19 -28.86
CA ILE A 57 -12.04 11.12 -27.40
C ILE A 57 -11.09 10.01 -26.94
N ARG A 58 -10.24 10.36 -25.98
CA ARG A 58 -9.28 9.48 -25.30
C ARG A 58 -9.49 9.47 -23.79
N GLN A 59 -10.02 10.55 -23.24
CA GLN A 59 -10.34 10.66 -21.82
C GLN A 59 -11.82 10.98 -21.62
N MET A 60 -12.48 10.19 -20.77
CA MET A 60 -13.89 10.31 -20.45
C MET A 60 -14.10 10.37 -18.94
N VAL A 61 -14.69 11.47 -18.46
CA VAL A 61 -14.93 11.70 -17.02
C VAL A 61 -16.43 11.80 -16.74
N LEU A 62 -16.97 10.73 -16.15
CA LEU A 62 -18.39 10.51 -15.87
C LEU A 62 -18.61 10.32 -14.36
N ARG A 63 -18.29 11.35 -13.57
CA ARG A 63 -18.46 11.34 -12.11
C ARG A 63 -19.87 11.77 -11.71
N GLY A 64 -20.52 11.04 -10.82
CA GLY A 64 -21.84 11.41 -10.30
C GLY A 64 -22.92 11.48 -11.38
N VAL A 65 -22.80 10.68 -12.43
CA VAL A 65 -23.83 10.55 -13.48
C VAL A 65 -24.86 9.48 -13.15
N GLY A 66 -24.60 8.67 -12.11
CA GLY A 66 -25.53 7.65 -11.61
C GLY A 66 -25.58 6.38 -12.47
N TYR A 67 -24.56 6.14 -13.30
CA TYR A 67 -24.53 4.97 -14.17
C TYR A 67 -24.14 3.71 -13.40
N SER A 68 -24.92 2.64 -13.60
CA SER A 68 -24.43 1.29 -13.31
C SER A 68 -23.29 0.91 -14.27
N TRP A 69 -22.55 -0.14 -13.92
CA TRP A 69 -21.51 -0.65 -14.82
C TRP A 69 -22.09 -1.11 -16.16
N ASP A 70 -23.27 -1.75 -16.17
CA ASP A 70 -23.94 -2.21 -17.39
C ASP A 70 -24.28 -1.06 -18.34
N GLN A 71 -24.75 0.05 -17.77
CA GLN A 71 -25.07 1.28 -18.49
C GLN A 71 -23.80 1.93 -19.04
N ALA A 72 -22.71 1.95 -18.26
CA ALA A 72 -21.42 2.43 -18.73
C ALA A 72 -20.88 1.58 -19.91
N LEU A 73 -21.03 0.27 -19.85
CA LEU A 73 -20.67 -0.63 -20.96
C LEU A 73 -21.52 -0.39 -22.21
N GLN A 74 -22.84 -0.18 -22.07
CA GLN A 74 -23.70 0.18 -23.20
C GLN A 74 -23.25 1.50 -23.84
N CYS A 75 -22.87 2.49 -23.02
CA CYS A 75 -22.39 3.77 -23.53
C CYS A 75 -20.99 3.66 -24.18
N ALA A 76 -20.15 2.73 -23.74
CA ALA A 76 -18.78 2.58 -24.23
C ALA A 76 -18.68 2.25 -25.72
N GLU A 77 -19.73 1.70 -26.33
CA GLU A 77 -19.81 1.50 -27.79
C GLU A 77 -19.66 2.79 -28.61
N MET A 78 -20.00 3.94 -28.00
CA MET A 78 -19.83 5.27 -28.59
C MET A 78 -18.36 5.71 -28.65
N TRP A 79 -17.54 5.31 -27.70
CA TRP A 79 -16.19 5.87 -27.52
C TRP A 79 -15.11 4.79 -27.42
N PRO A 80 -14.97 3.92 -28.44
CA PRO A 80 -14.09 2.74 -28.36
C PRO A 80 -12.59 3.06 -28.25
N TRP A 81 -12.19 4.31 -28.44
CA TRP A 81 -10.80 4.78 -28.36
C TRP A 81 -10.42 5.38 -27.01
N VAL A 82 -11.29 5.33 -26.00
CA VAL A 82 -10.95 5.85 -24.67
C VAL A 82 -9.86 5.01 -24.02
N GLU A 83 -8.86 5.73 -23.52
CA GLU A 83 -7.68 5.23 -22.82
C GLU A 83 -7.79 5.50 -21.31
N ASP A 84 -8.46 6.60 -20.90
CA ASP A 84 -8.69 6.97 -19.49
C ASP A 84 -10.18 7.16 -19.22
N LEU A 85 -10.73 6.32 -18.34
CA LEU A 85 -12.13 6.33 -17.94
C LEU A 85 -12.28 6.55 -16.44
N VAL A 86 -13.06 7.56 -16.06
CA VAL A 86 -13.40 7.86 -14.67
C VAL A 86 -14.91 7.72 -14.45
N LEU A 87 -15.30 6.79 -13.58
CA LEU A 87 -16.69 6.46 -13.22
C LEU A 87 -16.90 6.55 -11.71
N SER A 88 -16.52 7.68 -11.10
CA SER A 88 -16.36 7.82 -9.65
C SER A 88 -16.90 9.15 -9.10
N PRO A 89 -17.79 9.18 -8.10
CA PRO A 89 -18.65 8.09 -7.62
C PRO A 89 -19.85 7.90 -8.57
N ASN A 90 -20.33 6.67 -8.78
CA ASN A 90 -21.56 6.40 -9.54
C ASN A 90 -22.51 5.38 -8.86
N GLY A 91 -22.13 4.80 -7.72
CA GLY A 91 -22.92 3.75 -7.06
C GLY A 91 -22.74 2.37 -7.66
N ILE A 92 -21.63 2.13 -8.38
CA ILE A 92 -21.33 0.84 -9.01
C ILE A 92 -20.96 -0.18 -7.93
N SER A 93 -21.71 -1.27 -7.80
CA SER A 93 -21.38 -2.35 -6.84
C SER A 93 -20.89 -3.63 -7.52
N VAL A 94 -21.29 -3.85 -8.77
CA VAL A 94 -20.99 -5.07 -9.55
C VAL A 94 -20.40 -4.69 -10.89
N LEU A 95 -19.30 -5.34 -11.25
CA LEU A 95 -18.62 -5.26 -12.53
C LEU A 95 -18.87 -6.55 -13.31
N ARG A 96 -19.58 -6.48 -14.44
CA ARG A 96 -19.64 -7.59 -15.40
C ARG A 96 -18.43 -7.57 -16.33
N GLN A 97 -18.11 -8.72 -16.90
CA GLN A 97 -17.08 -8.81 -17.91
C GLN A 97 -17.45 -7.94 -19.13
N PRO A 98 -16.59 -6.99 -19.53
CA PRO A 98 -16.79 -6.26 -20.77
C PRO A 98 -16.74 -7.22 -21.97
N PRO A 99 -17.61 -7.06 -22.99
CA PRO A 99 -17.45 -7.72 -24.27
C PRO A 99 -16.06 -7.48 -24.88
N ASP A 100 -15.53 -8.45 -25.62
CA ASP A 100 -14.20 -8.38 -26.25
C ASP A 100 -14.06 -7.23 -27.28
N THR A 101 -15.17 -6.62 -27.69
CA THR A 101 -15.19 -5.47 -28.58
C THR A 101 -15.03 -4.13 -27.85
N LEU A 102 -15.20 -4.10 -26.53
CA LEU A 102 -15.13 -2.88 -25.72
C LEU A 102 -13.77 -2.73 -25.03
N PHE A 103 -13.41 -1.49 -24.69
CA PHE A 103 -12.25 -1.13 -23.88
C PHE A 103 -10.89 -1.67 -24.38
N GLN A 104 -10.76 -1.86 -25.68
CA GLN A 104 -9.52 -2.37 -26.31
C GLN A 104 -8.34 -1.40 -26.18
N GLN A 105 -8.63 -0.11 -25.93
CA GLN A 105 -7.62 0.93 -25.72
C GLN A 105 -7.51 1.36 -24.25
N LEU A 106 -8.34 0.83 -23.35
CA LEU A 106 -8.44 1.34 -21.98
C LEU A 106 -7.16 1.02 -21.19
N GLU A 107 -6.48 2.06 -20.73
CA GLU A 107 -5.24 1.97 -19.96
C GLU A 107 -5.44 2.36 -18.49
N CYS A 108 -6.33 3.31 -18.22
CA CYS A 108 -6.60 3.83 -16.88
C CYS A 108 -8.10 3.72 -16.58
N LEU A 109 -8.43 3.08 -15.46
CA LEU A 109 -9.80 2.96 -14.98
C LEU A 109 -9.89 3.41 -13.52
N ALA A 110 -10.70 4.44 -13.29
CA ALA A 110 -10.90 5.03 -11.98
C ALA A 110 -12.34 4.78 -11.50
N LEU A 111 -12.48 3.90 -10.51
CA LEU A 111 -13.74 3.42 -9.92
C LEU A 111 -13.87 3.77 -8.43
N GLN A 112 -13.08 4.71 -7.94
CA GLN A 112 -13.09 5.10 -6.52
C GLN A 112 -14.45 5.61 -6.04
N ASP A 113 -14.70 5.54 -4.73
CA ASP A 113 -15.97 5.97 -4.11
C ASP A 113 -17.21 5.24 -4.66
N ASN A 114 -17.04 3.99 -5.09
CA ASN A 114 -18.12 3.08 -5.47
C ASN A 114 -18.20 1.91 -4.48
N PRO A 115 -19.41 1.40 -4.16
CA PRO A 115 -19.62 0.32 -3.19
C PRO A 115 -19.25 -1.08 -3.74
N ILE A 116 -18.06 -1.20 -4.33
CA ILE A 116 -17.52 -2.47 -4.85
C ILE A 116 -16.89 -3.22 -3.67
N SER A 117 -17.48 -4.35 -3.28
CA SER A 117 -17.04 -5.13 -2.11
C SER A 117 -16.41 -6.48 -2.45
N SER A 118 -16.62 -7.00 -3.66
CA SER A 118 -16.12 -8.31 -4.09
C SER A 118 -14.98 -8.20 -5.10
N TRP A 119 -13.83 -8.82 -4.79
CA TRP A 119 -12.72 -8.91 -5.74
C TRP A 119 -13.02 -9.81 -6.95
N GLU A 120 -13.93 -10.77 -6.82
CA GLU A 120 -14.35 -11.62 -7.93
C GLU A 120 -14.91 -10.78 -9.10
N THR A 121 -15.68 -9.73 -8.78
CA THR A 121 -16.22 -8.84 -9.80
C THR A 121 -15.11 -7.99 -10.44
N VAL A 122 -14.10 -7.60 -9.65
CA VAL A 122 -12.91 -6.90 -10.15
C VAL A 122 -12.16 -7.79 -11.13
N CYS A 123 -11.97 -9.08 -10.84
CA CYS A 123 -11.32 -10.05 -11.74
C CYS A 123 -11.94 -10.13 -13.14
N ARG A 124 -13.22 -9.76 -13.31
CA ARG A 124 -13.87 -9.70 -14.63
C ARG A 124 -13.30 -8.62 -15.55
N LEU A 125 -12.54 -7.66 -15.00
CA LEU A 125 -11.75 -6.68 -15.74
C LEU A 125 -10.36 -7.20 -16.13
N GLY A 126 -9.95 -8.37 -15.63
CA GLY A 126 -8.59 -8.89 -15.77
C GLY A 126 -8.16 -9.21 -17.20
N HIS A 127 -9.12 -9.40 -18.12
CA HIS A 127 -8.85 -9.65 -19.54
C HIS A 127 -8.65 -8.37 -20.37
N LEU A 128 -8.78 -7.18 -19.77
CA LEU A 128 -8.58 -5.93 -20.50
C LEU A 128 -7.13 -5.83 -21.00
N PRO A 129 -6.92 -5.73 -22.32
CA PRO A 129 -5.61 -6.02 -22.93
C PRO A 129 -4.58 -4.92 -22.71
N ARG A 130 -4.97 -3.75 -22.19
CA ARG A 130 -4.07 -2.60 -22.02
C ARG A 130 -4.19 -1.92 -20.67
N LEU A 131 -4.97 -2.48 -19.74
CA LEU A 131 -5.21 -1.84 -18.44
C LEU A 131 -3.91 -1.81 -17.63
N LYS A 132 -3.37 -0.60 -17.43
CA LYS A 132 -2.13 -0.31 -16.70
C LYS A 132 -2.39 0.25 -15.31
N SER A 133 -3.47 1.00 -15.14
CA SER A 133 -3.81 1.65 -13.87
C SER A 133 -5.26 1.37 -13.49
N LEU A 134 -5.46 0.87 -12.27
CA LEU A 134 -6.79 0.61 -11.71
C LEU A 134 -6.89 1.26 -10.33
N SER A 135 -7.86 2.15 -10.18
CA SER A 135 -8.16 2.78 -8.89
C SER A 135 -9.49 2.30 -8.33
N LEU A 136 -9.40 1.65 -7.17
CA LEU A 136 -10.50 1.12 -6.35
C LEU A 136 -10.40 1.71 -4.93
N ALA A 137 -9.93 2.96 -4.82
CA ALA A 137 -9.87 3.66 -3.55
C ALA A 137 -11.26 3.90 -2.98
N ASP A 138 -11.38 3.91 -1.66
CA ASP A 138 -12.63 4.26 -0.98
C ASP A 138 -13.81 3.38 -1.44
N CYS A 139 -13.50 2.11 -1.74
CA CYS A 139 -14.46 1.04 -2.00
C CYS A 139 -14.66 0.19 -0.73
N ASP A 140 -15.40 -0.91 -0.86
CA ASP A 140 -15.75 -1.78 0.26
C ASP A 140 -15.05 -3.15 0.19
N LEU A 141 -13.91 -3.25 -0.50
CA LEU A 141 -13.22 -4.53 -0.72
C LEU A 141 -12.73 -5.12 0.59
N THR A 142 -13.14 -6.35 0.88
CA THR A 142 -12.78 -7.07 2.12
C THR A 142 -11.63 -8.06 1.93
N SER A 143 -11.41 -8.51 0.70
CA SER A 143 -10.33 -9.45 0.36
C SER A 143 -9.86 -9.28 -1.08
N VAL A 144 -8.66 -9.80 -1.37
CA VAL A 144 -8.10 -9.95 -2.72
C VAL A 144 -7.75 -11.42 -2.91
N SER A 145 -8.14 -12.03 -4.03
CA SER A 145 -7.84 -13.43 -4.31
C SER A 145 -7.83 -13.78 -5.80
N PHE A 146 -6.95 -14.71 -6.17
CA PHE A 146 -6.88 -15.34 -7.48
C PHE A 146 -6.88 -16.87 -7.29
N PRO A 147 -8.07 -17.48 -7.03
CA PRO A 147 -8.18 -18.87 -6.61
C PRO A 147 -7.67 -19.87 -7.66
N GLU A 148 -7.79 -19.53 -8.94
CA GLU A 148 -7.34 -20.37 -10.06
C GLU A 148 -5.81 -20.33 -10.26
N THR A 149 -5.11 -19.42 -9.57
CA THR A 149 -3.65 -19.29 -9.66
C THR A 149 -3.01 -19.83 -8.38
N PRO A 150 -2.18 -20.87 -8.43
CA PRO A 150 -1.50 -21.38 -7.24
C PRO A 150 -0.57 -20.35 -6.57
N PRO A 151 -0.26 -20.50 -5.28
CA PRO A 151 0.74 -19.67 -4.61
C PRO A 151 2.09 -19.68 -5.33
N GLY A 152 2.74 -18.52 -5.40
CA GLY A 152 4.05 -18.35 -6.06
C GLY A 152 4.00 -18.26 -7.58
N GLN A 153 2.87 -18.55 -8.23
CA GLN A 153 2.68 -18.38 -9.68
C GLN A 153 2.13 -17.00 -10.03
N LYS A 154 2.11 -16.69 -11.33
CA LYS A 154 1.54 -15.45 -11.86
C LYS A 154 0.19 -15.72 -12.51
N THR A 155 -0.78 -14.86 -12.25
CA THR A 155 -2.12 -14.97 -12.85
C THR A 155 -2.10 -14.48 -14.30
N PRO A 156 -2.91 -15.06 -15.20
CA PRO A 156 -3.12 -14.52 -16.56
C PRO A 156 -4.03 -13.28 -16.57
N LEU A 157 -4.63 -12.92 -15.43
CA LEU A 157 -5.42 -11.70 -15.30
C LEU A 157 -4.51 -10.48 -15.08
N PHE A 158 -4.94 -9.32 -15.56
CA PHE A 158 -4.28 -8.03 -15.32
C PHE A 158 -2.79 -8.02 -15.73
N VAL A 159 -2.46 -8.66 -16.85
CA VAL A 159 -1.07 -8.87 -17.29
C VAL A 159 -0.26 -7.58 -17.44
N HIS A 160 -0.93 -6.46 -17.76
CA HIS A 160 -0.30 -5.14 -17.94
C HIS A 160 -0.52 -4.18 -16.77
N LEU A 161 -1.16 -4.61 -15.67
CA LEU A 161 -1.48 -3.73 -14.56
C LEU A 161 -0.21 -3.38 -13.77
N VAL A 162 0.18 -2.12 -13.83
CA VAL A 162 1.38 -1.55 -13.20
C VAL A 162 1.03 -0.86 -11.88
N THR A 163 -0.08 -0.11 -11.86
CA THR A 163 -0.52 0.69 -10.72
C THR A 163 -1.86 0.19 -10.22
N LEU A 164 -1.94 -0.10 -8.92
CA LEU A 164 -3.17 -0.49 -8.25
C LEU A 164 -3.38 0.37 -7.00
N ASN A 165 -4.52 1.02 -6.94
CA ASN A 165 -4.91 1.83 -5.78
C ASN A 165 -6.07 1.16 -5.03
N LEU A 166 -5.77 0.62 -3.85
CA LEU A 166 -6.69 0.01 -2.89
C LEU A 166 -6.80 0.86 -1.60
N HIS A 167 -6.49 2.16 -1.69
CA HIS A 167 -6.59 3.07 -0.54
C HIS A 167 -7.94 2.94 0.17
N ASN A 168 -7.92 2.96 1.50
CA ASN A 168 -9.13 3.04 2.32
C ASN A 168 -10.22 2.02 1.96
N ASN A 169 -9.85 0.74 1.87
CA ASN A 169 -10.77 -0.39 1.77
C ASN A 169 -10.83 -1.15 3.13
N ARG A 170 -11.42 -2.35 3.14
CA ARG A 170 -11.64 -3.19 4.33
C ARG A 170 -10.80 -4.47 4.30
N LEU A 171 -9.59 -4.42 3.73
CA LEU A 171 -8.71 -5.59 3.69
C LEU A 171 -8.17 -5.89 5.09
N GLU A 172 -8.57 -7.01 5.67
CA GLU A 172 -8.19 -7.40 7.04
C GLU A 172 -6.96 -8.30 7.07
N GLU A 173 -6.85 -9.24 6.14
CA GLU A 173 -5.86 -10.31 6.19
C GLU A 173 -4.66 -10.11 5.27
N TRP A 174 -3.48 -10.52 5.74
CA TRP A 174 -2.21 -10.46 5.00
C TRP A 174 -2.23 -11.27 3.71
N VAL A 175 -3.05 -12.32 3.63
CA VAL A 175 -3.22 -13.08 2.39
C VAL A 175 -3.66 -12.18 1.22
N SER A 176 -4.49 -11.17 1.47
CA SER A 176 -4.91 -10.25 0.40
C SER A 176 -3.72 -9.49 -0.19
N ILE A 177 -2.75 -9.13 0.65
CA ILE A 177 -1.49 -8.52 0.21
C ILE A 177 -0.62 -9.54 -0.51
N ALA A 178 -0.52 -10.77 -0.01
CA ALA A 178 0.26 -11.83 -0.63
C ALA A 178 -0.27 -12.20 -2.03
N GLU A 179 -1.59 -12.21 -2.22
CA GLU A 179 -2.25 -12.51 -3.50
C GLU A 179 -1.91 -11.50 -4.60
N LEU A 180 -1.66 -10.23 -4.24
CA LEU A 180 -1.20 -9.22 -5.19
C LEU A 180 0.15 -9.58 -5.83
N ASN A 181 0.96 -10.44 -5.19
CA ASN A 181 2.18 -10.95 -5.80
C ASN A 181 1.91 -11.84 -7.02
N LYS A 182 0.67 -12.29 -7.27
CA LYS A 182 0.33 -13.03 -8.49
C LYS A 182 0.25 -12.12 -9.71
N LEU A 183 0.10 -10.80 -9.54
CA LEU A 183 0.14 -9.84 -10.63
C LEU A 183 1.56 -9.80 -11.23
N ALA A 184 1.65 -9.92 -12.56
CA ALA A 184 2.92 -10.07 -13.25
C ALA A 184 3.73 -8.77 -13.29
N SER A 185 3.02 -7.64 -13.40
CA SER A 185 3.56 -6.32 -13.73
C SER A 185 3.33 -5.25 -12.65
N LEU A 186 2.77 -5.62 -11.49
CA LEU A 186 2.48 -4.66 -10.42
C LEU A 186 3.78 -4.07 -9.85
N GLU A 187 3.91 -2.75 -9.96
CA GLU A 187 5.06 -1.98 -9.49
C GLU A 187 4.69 -0.83 -8.54
N ASP A 188 3.46 -0.31 -8.61
CA ASP A 188 2.98 0.76 -7.74
C ASP A 188 1.69 0.34 -7.02
N LEU A 189 1.73 0.34 -5.69
CA LEU A 189 0.62 -0.02 -4.83
C LEU A 189 0.32 1.11 -3.83
N ILE A 190 -0.94 1.53 -3.79
CA ILE A 190 -1.47 2.35 -2.71
C ILE A 190 -2.44 1.49 -1.91
N VAL A 191 -2.17 1.26 -0.64
CA VAL A 191 -2.96 0.33 0.22
C VAL A 191 -3.16 0.86 1.64
N LYS A 192 -2.59 2.02 1.97
CA LYS A 192 -2.86 2.70 3.25
C LYS A 192 -4.36 2.85 3.50
N GLY A 193 -4.78 2.73 4.76
CA GLY A 193 -6.18 2.88 5.17
C GLY A 193 -6.94 1.56 5.29
N ASN A 194 -6.30 0.42 4.98
CA ASN A 194 -6.87 -0.90 5.22
C ASN A 194 -6.53 -1.43 6.63
N PRO A 195 -7.42 -2.19 7.28
CA PRO A 195 -7.16 -2.78 8.61
C PRO A 195 -5.84 -3.58 8.69
N VAL A 196 -5.49 -4.35 7.65
CA VAL A 196 -4.23 -5.10 7.57
C VAL A 196 -2.99 -4.20 7.73
N THR A 197 -3.08 -2.94 7.30
CA THR A 197 -1.93 -2.01 7.31
C THR A 197 -1.63 -1.39 8.68
N VAL A 198 -2.56 -1.52 9.64
CA VAL A 198 -2.45 -0.94 10.99
C VAL A 198 -2.29 -1.99 12.09
N ARG A 199 -2.27 -3.29 11.75
CA ARG A 199 -2.01 -4.38 12.70
C ARG A 199 -0.61 -4.34 13.32
N GLU A 200 0.34 -3.72 12.63
CA GLU A 200 1.75 -3.62 13.01
C GLU A 200 2.22 -2.16 13.00
N LYS A 201 3.39 -1.90 13.59
CA LYS A 201 4.05 -0.59 13.49
C LYS A 201 4.32 -0.27 12.01
N ARG A 202 4.21 1.01 11.62
CA ARG A 202 4.35 1.47 10.23
C ARG A 202 5.57 0.88 9.49
N HIS A 203 6.75 0.87 10.11
CA HIS A 203 7.96 0.32 9.49
C HIS A 203 7.87 -1.20 9.30
N ILE A 204 7.32 -1.94 10.27
CA ILE A 204 7.08 -3.39 10.17
C ILE A 204 6.08 -3.67 9.05
N THR A 205 4.95 -2.98 9.02
CA THR A 205 3.94 -3.11 7.94
C THR A 205 4.59 -2.93 6.57
N ARG A 206 5.41 -1.88 6.40
CA ARG A 206 6.12 -1.60 5.16
C ARG A 206 7.06 -2.76 4.78
N CYS A 207 7.89 -3.23 5.71
CA CYS A 207 8.77 -4.38 5.48
C CYS A 207 7.97 -5.63 5.07
N LEU A 208 6.85 -5.91 5.73
CA LEU A 208 6.00 -7.04 5.39
C LEU A 208 5.45 -6.93 3.96
N ILE A 209 4.88 -5.79 3.57
CA ILE A 209 4.36 -5.58 2.21
C ILE A 209 5.47 -5.75 1.16
N VAL A 210 6.63 -5.11 1.37
CA VAL A 210 7.78 -5.20 0.46
C VAL A 210 8.30 -6.63 0.31
N SER A 211 8.26 -7.42 1.39
CA SER A 211 8.64 -8.83 1.36
C SER A 211 7.62 -9.71 0.65
N HIS A 212 6.32 -9.43 0.76
CA HIS A 212 5.29 -10.12 -0.03
C HIS A 212 5.37 -9.76 -1.52
N LEU A 213 5.72 -8.51 -1.87
CA LEU A 213 5.64 -7.98 -3.23
C LEU A 213 7.02 -7.70 -3.84
N GLY A 214 7.58 -8.71 -4.52
CA GLY A 214 8.98 -8.71 -4.95
C GLY A 214 9.38 -7.71 -6.01
N LYS A 215 8.43 -7.26 -6.83
CA LYS A 215 8.65 -6.30 -7.92
C LYS A 215 8.25 -4.86 -7.58
N LEU A 216 7.64 -4.65 -6.41
CA LEU A 216 7.01 -3.39 -6.05
C LEU A 216 8.01 -2.23 -5.94
N GLN A 217 7.96 -1.24 -6.82
CA GLN A 217 8.85 -0.09 -6.83
C GLN A 217 8.33 1.09 -6.00
N LEU A 218 7.01 1.25 -5.90
CA LEU A 218 6.35 2.31 -5.16
C LEU A 218 5.31 1.71 -4.21
N LEU A 219 5.35 2.13 -2.94
CA LEU A 219 4.38 1.75 -1.93
C LEU A 219 3.89 2.99 -1.21
N ASP A 220 2.58 3.25 -1.31
CA ASP A 220 1.92 4.44 -0.79
C ASP A 220 2.65 5.73 -1.21
N ARG A 221 2.98 5.80 -2.51
CA ARG A 221 3.71 6.91 -3.15
C ARG A 221 5.17 7.10 -2.69
N MET A 222 5.73 6.13 -1.97
CA MET A 222 7.11 6.15 -1.51
C MET A 222 7.93 5.05 -2.19
N ALA A 223 9.05 5.43 -2.80
CA ALA A 223 9.96 4.51 -3.47
C ALA A 223 10.47 3.43 -2.52
N VAL A 224 10.55 2.19 -3.02
CA VAL A 224 11.15 1.05 -2.34
C VAL A 224 12.58 0.90 -2.85
N THR A 225 13.55 1.21 -2.00
CA THR A 225 14.97 1.12 -2.40
C THR A 225 15.46 -0.33 -2.42
N ARG A 226 16.60 -0.57 -3.06
CA ARG A 226 17.22 -1.91 -3.07
C ARG A 226 17.65 -2.35 -1.67
N ASP A 227 18.22 -1.43 -0.89
CA ASP A 227 18.68 -1.71 0.48
C ASP A 227 17.49 -1.98 1.40
N GLU A 228 16.43 -1.17 1.31
CA GLU A 228 15.17 -1.42 2.04
C GLU A 228 14.60 -2.80 1.71
N ARG A 229 14.57 -3.20 0.43
CA ARG A 229 14.08 -4.52 0.02
C ARG A 229 14.93 -5.65 0.59
N ARG A 230 16.26 -5.48 0.60
CA ARG A 230 17.18 -6.45 1.17
C ARG A 230 16.94 -6.61 2.66
N GLU A 231 16.86 -5.50 3.39
CA GLU A 231 16.62 -5.50 4.84
C GLU A 231 15.25 -6.07 5.19
N ALA A 232 14.20 -5.70 4.46
CA ALA A 232 12.85 -6.24 4.62
C ALA A 232 12.82 -7.76 4.39
N GLY A 233 13.56 -8.26 3.39
CA GLY A 233 13.69 -9.68 3.10
C GLY A 233 14.35 -10.46 4.24
N ILE A 234 15.49 -9.97 4.75
CA ILE A 234 16.19 -10.57 5.90
C ILE A 234 15.29 -10.56 7.14
N PHE A 235 14.64 -9.42 7.42
CA PHE A 235 13.69 -9.29 8.52
C PHE A 235 12.55 -10.31 8.40
N TYR A 236 11.99 -10.47 7.20
CA TYR A 236 10.89 -11.39 6.95
C TYR A 236 11.29 -12.85 7.15
N VAL A 237 12.47 -13.25 6.64
CA VAL A 237 13.01 -14.59 6.88
C VAL A 237 13.18 -14.84 8.37
N ASN A 238 13.89 -13.95 9.08
CA ASN A 238 14.11 -14.06 10.52
C ASN A 238 12.81 -14.15 11.33
N ARG A 239 11.78 -13.38 10.92
CA ARG A 239 10.49 -13.32 11.61
C ARG A 239 9.68 -14.60 11.43
N PHE A 240 9.61 -15.15 10.22
CA PHE A 240 8.75 -16.30 9.91
C PHE A 240 9.48 -17.65 9.87
N PHE A 241 10.81 -17.68 10.02
CA PHE A 241 11.58 -18.94 10.07
C PHE A 241 11.13 -19.91 11.19
N PRO A 242 10.83 -19.47 12.43
CA PRO A 242 10.33 -20.39 13.45
C PRO A 242 9.00 -21.04 13.03
N LEU A 243 8.09 -20.26 12.43
CA LEU A 243 6.81 -20.77 11.92
C LEU A 243 7.01 -21.70 10.72
N TRP A 244 7.92 -21.36 9.81
CA TRP A 244 8.32 -22.21 8.69
C TRP A 244 8.76 -23.60 9.15
N VAL A 245 9.61 -23.67 10.18
CA VAL A 245 10.08 -24.94 10.76
C VAL A 245 8.93 -25.72 11.39
N GLN A 246 8.06 -25.05 12.16
CA GLN A 246 6.86 -25.67 12.75
C GLN A 246 5.91 -26.26 11.70
N CYS A 247 5.85 -25.64 10.52
CA CYS A 247 5.02 -26.08 9.42
C CYS A 247 5.66 -27.17 8.54
N GLY A 248 6.87 -27.66 8.85
CA GLY A 248 7.54 -28.73 8.08
C GLY A 248 8.66 -28.27 7.14
N GLY A 249 9.13 -27.03 7.29
CA GLY A 249 10.28 -26.49 6.57
C GLY A 249 11.63 -26.74 7.27
N THR A 250 12.74 -26.67 6.52
CA THR A 250 14.12 -26.66 7.06
C THR A 250 14.93 -25.50 6.50
N ALA A 251 16.20 -25.38 6.90
CA ALA A 251 17.13 -24.38 6.35
C ALA A 251 17.42 -24.58 4.86
N GLU A 252 17.44 -25.84 4.40
CA GLU A 252 17.72 -26.24 3.03
C GLU A 252 16.46 -26.24 2.13
N GLY A 253 15.28 -26.13 2.75
CA GLY A 253 13.98 -26.29 2.11
C GLY A 253 13.21 -27.48 2.68
N GLY A 254 11.91 -27.56 2.43
CA GLY A 254 11.09 -28.63 2.99
C GLY A 254 9.69 -28.62 2.40
N THR A 255 8.78 -29.34 3.05
CA THR A 255 7.36 -29.43 2.70
C THR A 255 6.53 -28.71 3.77
N PRO A 256 6.52 -27.37 3.75
CA PRO A 256 5.70 -26.58 4.66
C PRO A 256 4.21 -26.87 4.44
N SER A 257 3.38 -26.56 5.45
CA SER A 257 1.93 -26.66 5.34
C SER A 257 1.38 -25.80 4.19
N PRO A 258 0.30 -26.22 3.50
CA PRO A 258 -0.34 -25.44 2.45
C PRO A 258 -0.76 -24.04 2.90
N GLU A 259 -1.18 -23.89 4.16
CA GLU A 259 -1.58 -22.61 4.76
C GLU A 259 -0.40 -21.64 4.82
N PHE A 260 0.77 -22.13 5.27
CA PHE A 260 1.98 -21.32 5.29
C PHE A 260 2.38 -20.87 3.88
N VAL A 261 2.32 -21.78 2.89
CA VAL A 261 2.65 -21.47 1.50
C VAL A 261 1.70 -20.42 0.91
N ARG A 262 0.41 -20.49 1.27
CA ARG A 262 -0.60 -19.51 0.85
C ARG A 262 -0.34 -18.12 1.45
N GLU A 263 0.01 -18.05 2.73
CA GLU A 263 0.25 -16.76 3.42
C GLU A 263 1.63 -16.17 3.11
N HIS A 264 2.62 -17.03 2.88
CA HIS A 264 4.02 -16.64 2.70
C HIS A 264 4.61 -17.20 1.39
N PRO A 265 4.00 -16.92 0.21
CA PRO A 265 4.36 -17.55 -1.06
C PRO A 265 5.79 -17.25 -1.53
N ARG A 266 6.42 -16.20 -0.98
CA ARG A 266 7.81 -15.83 -1.29
C ARG A 266 8.83 -16.32 -0.27
N PHE A 267 8.40 -16.90 0.85
CA PHE A 267 9.30 -17.23 1.95
C PHE A 267 10.47 -18.11 1.51
N LEU A 268 10.20 -19.22 0.81
CA LEU A 268 11.25 -20.12 0.32
C LEU A 268 12.25 -19.42 -0.60
N SER A 269 11.78 -18.51 -1.47
CA SER A 269 12.67 -17.74 -2.35
C SER A 269 13.56 -16.77 -1.56
N LEU A 270 13.01 -16.13 -0.52
CA LEU A 270 13.76 -15.22 0.36
C LEU A 270 14.74 -16.00 1.23
N LEU A 271 14.36 -17.16 1.76
CA LEU A 271 15.23 -18.06 2.53
C LEU A 271 16.44 -18.50 1.70
N LYS A 272 16.22 -18.91 0.44
CA LYS A 272 17.32 -19.24 -0.48
C LYS A 272 18.24 -18.05 -0.78
N THR A 273 17.69 -16.83 -0.76
CA THR A 273 18.46 -15.61 -1.07
C THR A 273 19.28 -15.11 0.12
N TYR A 274 18.74 -15.21 1.34
CA TYR A 274 19.32 -14.58 2.53
C TYR A 274 19.84 -15.55 3.59
N GLY A 275 19.55 -16.85 3.45
CA GLY A 275 19.97 -17.89 4.40
C GLY A 275 19.03 -18.01 5.60
N ALA A 276 19.13 -19.15 6.30
CA ALA A 276 18.45 -19.36 7.57
C ALA A 276 19.10 -18.52 8.69
N PRO A 277 18.34 -18.11 9.72
CA PRO A 277 18.89 -17.38 10.86
C PRO A 277 19.89 -18.25 11.64
N GLU A 278 21.03 -17.68 12.05
CA GLU A 278 22.10 -18.40 12.79
C GLU A 278 21.65 -18.96 14.14
N THR A 279 20.60 -18.38 14.75
CA THR A 279 19.99 -18.89 15.98
C THR A 279 18.53 -19.18 15.72
N VAL A 280 18.16 -20.46 15.64
CA VAL A 280 16.76 -20.89 15.71
C VAL A 280 16.34 -20.74 17.17
N PRO A 281 15.43 -19.82 17.54
CA PRO A 281 14.94 -19.78 18.91
C PRO A 281 14.04 -21.01 19.13
N ASP A 282 14.35 -21.82 20.13
CA ASP A 282 13.47 -22.89 20.65
C ASP A 282 12.04 -22.38 20.80
N GLY A 283 11.17 -22.66 19.82
CA GLY A 283 9.70 -22.62 19.91
C GLY A 283 9.00 -21.37 20.47
N LYS A 284 9.75 -20.33 20.84
CA LYS A 284 9.27 -19.08 21.43
C LYS A 284 9.54 -18.00 20.41
N MET A 285 8.48 -17.26 20.03
CA MET A 285 8.61 -16.06 19.21
C MET A 285 9.84 -15.27 19.66
N PRO A 286 10.78 -14.92 18.76
CA PRO A 286 11.91 -14.10 19.15
C PRO A 286 11.35 -12.78 19.64
N SER A 287 11.41 -12.56 20.95
CA SER A 287 11.19 -11.26 21.55
C SER A 287 12.16 -10.31 20.86
N LEU A 288 11.63 -9.32 20.13
CA LEU A 288 12.47 -8.30 19.53
C LEU A 288 13.41 -7.73 20.60
N ASN A 289 14.69 -7.60 20.24
CA ASN A 289 15.73 -6.85 20.95
C ASN A 289 16.47 -7.60 22.07
N LYS A 290 17.44 -8.43 21.66
CA LYS A 290 18.71 -8.61 22.40
C LYS A 290 19.85 -7.76 21.81
N LYS A 291 19.55 -6.66 21.11
CA LYS A 291 20.60 -5.70 20.71
C LYS A 291 20.99 -4.91 21.95
N VAL A 292 22.24 -5.03 22.35
CA VAL A 292 22.81 -4.32 23.49
C VAL A 292 23.60 -3.13 22.94
N ILE A 293 23.30 -1.93 23.43
CA ILE A 293 23.97 -0.68 23.05
C ILE A 293 24.77 -0.11 24.22
N THR A 294 25.77 0.70 23.93
CA THR A 294 26.52 1.50 24.89
C THR A 294 26.03 2.94 24.81
N ILE A 295 25.53 3.48 25.91
CA ILE A 295 25.11 4.88 26.02
C ILE A 295 26.05 5.66 26.94
N GLU A 296 26.13 6.97 26.75
CA GLU A 296 26.78 7.90 27.66
C GLU A 296 25.74 8.68 28.45
N ILE A 297 25.76 8.58 29.77
CA ILE A 297 24.88 9.34 30.66
C ILE A 297 25.67 10.53 31.21
N HIS A 298 25.21 11.74 30.88
CA HIS A 298 25.82 13.01 31.24
C HIS A 298 24.96 13.73 32.27
N ALA A 299 25.57 14.30 33.31
CA ALA A 299 24.89 15.16 34.28
C ALA A 299 25.40 16.59 34.12
N PRO A 300 24.75 17.45 33.30
CA PRO A 300 25.26 18.80 33.02
C PRO A 300 25.46 19.67 34.28
N GLN A 301 24.70 19.40 35.35
CA GLN A 301 24.82 20.08 36.64
C GLN A 301 25.98 19.57 37.52
N GLU A 302 26.68 18.50 37.12
CA GLU A 302 27.85 17.94 37.81
C GLU A 302 29.02 17.76 36.79
N PRO A 303 29.56 18.85 36.21
CA PRO A 303 30.54 18.76 35.13
C PRO A 303 31.83 18.01 35.51
N ASP A 304 32.24 18.09 36.78
CA ASP A 304 33.47 17.45 37.29
C ASP A 304 33.40 15.92 37.32
N ARG A 305 32.19 15.34 37.27
CA ARG A 305 31.98 13.90 37.40
C ARG A 305 32.20 13.13 36.10
N GLY A 306 32.15 13.82 34.96
CA GLY A 306 32.28 13.24 33.63
C GLY A 306 31.13 12.29 33.24
N PRO A 307 31.12 11.82 31.98
CA PRO A 307 30.07 10.92 31.49
C PRO A 307 30.22 9.49 32.01
N ILE A 308 29.09 8.87 32.39
CA ILE A 308 29.04 7.46 32.77
C ILE A 308 28.62 6.63 31.57
N ARG A 309 29.50 5.71 31.13
CA ARG A 309 29.19 4.76 30.06
C ARG A 309 28.48 3.52 30.61
N LYS A 310 27.34 3.17 30.01
CA LYS A 310 26.58 1.97 30.39
C LYS A 310 26.14 1.16 29.17
N ARG A 311 26.31 -0.16 29.29
CA ARG A 311 25.90 -1.14 28.30
C ARG A 311 24.54 -1.69 28.68
N LEU A 312 23.51 -1.42 27.86
CA LEU A 312 22.11 -1.70 28.16
C LEU A 312 21.40 -2.36 26.97
N PRO A 313 20.44 -3.27 27.21
CA PRO A 313 19.61 -3.80 26.13
C PRO A 313 18.66 -2.73 25.59
N LEU A 314 18.45 -2.70 24.27
CA LEU A 314 17.51 -1.77 23.61
C LEU A 314 16.06 -1.99 24.05
N SER A 315 15.74 -3.17 24.58
CA SER A 315 14.48 -3.56 25.22
C SER A 315 14.35 -3.13 26.68
N MET A 316 15.33 -2.43 27.25
CA MET A 316 15.17 -1.83 28.57
C MET A 316 14.08 -0.76 28.51
N SER A 317 13.17 -0.73 29.48
CA SER A 317 12.18 0.34 29.59
C SER A 317 12.80 1.63 30.14
N VAL A 318 12.20 2.78 29.82
CA VAL A 318 12.61 4.08 30.37
C VAL A 318 12.50 4.10 31.90
N GLU A 319 11.52 3.41 32.49
CA GLU A 319 11.40 3.22 33.94
C GLU A 319 12.64 2.55 34.55
N LYS A 320 13.10 1.45 33.93
CA LYS A 320 14.31 0.73 34.37
C LYS A 320 15.56 1.59 34.20
N LEU A 321 15.62 2.40 33.13
CA LEU A 321 16.71 3.36 32.94
C LEU A 321 16.70 4.42 34.05
N LYS A 322 15.54 4.97 34.44
CA LYS A 322 15.43 5.90 35.58
C LYS A 322 15.87 5.26 36.90
N ALA A 323 15.47 4.01 37.15
CA ALA A 323 15.93 3.27 38.32
C ALA A 323 17.47 3.12 38.35
N LEU A 324 18.06 2.79 37.19
CA LEU A 324 19.53 2.74 37.04
C LEU A 324 20.18 4.11 37.28
N VAL A 325 19.63 5.19 36.72
CA VAL A 325 20.16 6.56 36.93
C VAL A 325 20.09 6.93 38.42
N THR A 326 19.03 6.55 39.13
CA THR A 326 18.91 6.79 40.58
C THR A 326 20.01 6.09 41.38
N GLN A 327 20.42 4.89 40.96
CA GLN A 327 21.55 4.18 41.58
C GLN A 327 22.90 4.81 41.22
N LEU A 328 23.05 5.32 40.00
CA LEU A 328 24.26 5.98 39.55
C LEU A 328 24.44 7.36 40.17
N PHE A 329 23.35 8.07 40.42
CA PHE A 329 23.32 9.42 40.97
C PHE A 329 22.41 9.45 42.20
N PRO A 330 22.85 8.88 43.34
CA PRO A 330 22.04 8.80 44.54
C PRO A 330 21.82 10.20 45.13
N ARG A 331 20.61 10.74 44.95
CA ARG A 331 20.15 11.99 45.58
C ARG A 331 18.85 11.73 46.34
N LYS A 332 18.83 12.06 47.64
CA LYS A 332 17.63 11.87 48.47
C LYS A 332 16.53 12.84 48.04
N GLY A 333 15.40 12.30 47.62
CA GLY A 333 14.18 13.07 47.36
C GLY A 333 14.18 13.92 46.08
N SER A 334 15.20 13.82 45.21
CA SER A 334 15.26 14.60 43.99
C SER A 334 14.51 13.92 42.84
N ARG A 335 13.59 14.66 42.21
CA ARG A 335 13.05 14.29 40.88
C ARG A 335 14.08 14.66 39.82
N PHE A 336 14.11 13.91 38.72
CA PHE A 336 14.93 14.25 37.57
C PHE A 336 14.20 13.92 36.27
N CYS A 337 14.63 14.58 35.19
CA CYS A 337 14.24 14.25 33.83
C CYS A 337 15.44 13.66 33.08
N LEU A 338 15.11 12.82 32.09
CA LEU A 338 16.06 12.27 31.14
C LEU A 338 15.74 12.81 29.76
N SER A 339 16.74 13.22 29.01
CA SER A 339 16.61 13.63 27.61
C SER A 339 17.72 13.05 26.76
N LEU A 340 17.39 12.71 25.52
CA LEU A 340 18.31 12.19 24.51
C LEU A 340 18.82 13.34 23.65
N ALA A 341 20.13 13.42 23.46
CA ALA A 341 20.73 14.34 22.50
C ALA A 341 20.35 13.94 21.07
N SER A 342 19.80 14.87 20.28
CA SER A 342 19.50 14.61 18.88
C SER A 342 20.77 14.71 18.01
N HIS A 343 20.71 14.19 16.79
CA HIS A 343 21.76 14.37 15.78
C HIS A 343 21.89 15.81 15.28
N GLU A 344 20.87 16.66 15.49
CA GLU A 344 20.92 18.10 15.23
C GLU A 344 21.46 18.82 16.47
N GLU A 345 22.49 19.65 16.30
CA GLU A 345 23.11 20.38 17.42
C GLU A 345 22.07 21.21 18.20
N GLY A 346 22.01 20.98 19.52
CA GLY A 346 21.18 21.76 20.45
C GLY A 346 19.73 21.29 20.60
N LYS A 347 19.27 20.25 19.90
CA LYS A 347 17.94 19.66 20.12
C LYS A 347 18.01 18.41 20.97
N GLU A 348 17.03 18.28 21.88
CA GLU A 348 16.91 17.14 22.79
C GLU A 348 15.47 16.62 22.84
N SER A 349 15.33 15.30 22.98
CA SER A 349 14.04 14.61 23.11
C SER A 349 13.87 14.07 24.53
N VAL A 350 12.80 14.46 25.22
CA VAL A 350 12.54 14.02 26.60
C VAL A 350 12.09 12.56 26.62
N LEU A 351 12.65 11.76 27.53
CA LEU A 351 12.26 10.36 27.78
C LEU A 351 11.11 10.31 28.81
N ASP A 352 9.91 10.68 28.37
CA ASP A 352 8.70 10.89 29.17
C ASP A 352 7.79 9.65 29.30
N LYS A 353 7.94 8.65 28.43
CA LYS A 353 7.08 7.45 28.39
C LYS A 353 7.76 6.28 29.09
N GLU A 354 7.55 6.18 30.39
CA GLU A 354 8.23 5.23 31.29
C GLU A 354 8.06 3.75 30.88
N ARG A 355 6.88 3.40 30.35
CA ARG A 355 6.54 2.03 29.92
C ARG A 355 7.08 1.64 28.55
N LEU A 356 7.70 2.56 27.82
CA LEU A 356 8.28 2.27 26.51
C LEU A 356 9.74 1.89 26.61
N ASP A 357 10.18 1.07 25.66
CA ASP A 357 11.57 0.62 25.53
C ASP A 357 12.45 1.72 24.93
N LEU A 358 13.76 1.66 25.21
CA LEU A 358 14.75 2.56 24.60
C LEU A 358 14.71 2.56 23.06
N SER A 359 14.35 1.42 22.46
CA SER A 359 14.15 1.30 21.00
C SER A 359 13.07 2.22 20.42
N PHE A 360 12.17 2.76 21.24
CA PHE A 360 11.16 3.73 20.81
C PHE A 360 11.74 5.11 20.50
N TYR A 361 12.85 5.48 21.14
CA TYR A 361 13.42 6.82 21.12
C TYR A 361 14.58 6.97 20.12
N ASP A 362 14.67 6.09 19.11
CA ASP A 362 15.76 6.06 18.12
C ASP A 362 17.17 6.07 18.75
N ILE A 363 17.31 5.51 19.96
CA ILE A 363 18.58 5.44 20.67
C ILE A 363 19.49 4.44 19.96
N THR A 364 20.69 4.88 19.60
CA THR A 364 21.72 4.09 18.93
C THR A 364 22.97 3.94 19.80
N ASP A 365 23.90 3.08 19.38
CA ASP A 365 25.19 2.92 20.07
C ASP A 365 25.97 4.25 20.06
N GLY A 366 26.48 4.67 21.23
CA GLY A 366 27.15 5.96 21.42
C GLY A 366 26.20 7.13 21.72
N SER A 367 24.89 6.91 21.81
CA SER A 367 23.93 7.97 22.15
C SER A 367 24.20 8.61 23.50
N ARG A 368 23.98 9.93 23.60
CA ARG A 368 24.15 10.72 24.82
C ARG A 368 22.80 11.00 25.47
N ILE A 369 22.65 10.63 26.74
CA ILE A 369 21.47 10.91 27.55
C ILE A 369 21.86 11.89 28.65
N TYR A 370 21.13 12.97 28.79
CA TYR A 370 21.30 13.94 29.87
C TYR A 370 20.36 13.62 31.02
N VAL A 371 20.89 13.64 32.25
CA VAL A 371 20.10 13.66 33.48
C VAL A 371 20.11 15.06 34.06
N ARG A 372 18.92 15.61 34.35
CA ARG A 372 18.75 16.94 34.96
C ARG A 372 17.79 16.88 36.14
N TRP A 373 18.18 17.49 37.26
CA TRP A 373 17.44 17.50 38.53
C TRP A 373 16.60 18.77 38.67
#